data_AF-A0A8H4B0F4-F1
#
_entry.id   AF-A0A8H4B0F4-F1
#
_cell.length_a   1.000
_cell.length_b   1.000
_cell.length_c   1.000
_cell.angle_alpha   90.00
_cell.angle_beta   90.00
_cell.angle_gamma   90.00
#
_symmetry.space_group_name_H-M   'P 1'
#
loop_
_entity.id
_entity.type
_entity.pdbx_description
1 polymer ?
#
loop_
_entity_poly.entity_id
_entity_poly.type
_entity_poly.pdbx_seq_one_letter_code
_entity_poly.pdbx_strand_id
1 'polypeptide(L)'
;MIDPSLHEEQIRRGDMTIAIINLKEFRVLSKAGGISLEMSSIIHCSKLAASKVDPIREKIHAAIVNANDMEKRFNTLEACKNA
;
A
#
# COMPACT_ATOMS: atom_id res chain seq x y z
N MET A 1 -14.37 -5.81 3.67
CA MET A 1 -14.06 -5.03 2.44
C MET A 1 -12.71 -4.37 2.65
N ILE A 2 -11.85 -4.37 1.64
CA ILE A 2 -10.52 -3.76 1.68
C ILE A 2 -10.47 -2.77 0.52
N ASP A 3 -9.90 -1.59 0.75
CA ASP A 3 -9.81 -0.52 -0.25
C ASP A 3 -11.19 -0.13 -0.81
N PRO A 4 -12.13 0.31 0.07
CA PRO A 4 -13.47 0.68 -0.36
C PRO A 4 -13.44 1.90 -1.28
N SER A 5 -14.26 1.86 -2.33
CA SER A 5 -14.56 3.01 -3.17
C SER A 5 -15.36 4.09 -2.40
N LEU A 6 -15.46 5.30 -2.96
CA LEU A 6 -16.19 6.41 -2.35
C LEU A 6 -17.62 6.05 -1.91
N HIS A 7 -18.38 5.36 -2.76
CA HIS A 7 -19.76 4.96 -2.43
C HIS A 7 -19.81 3.94 -1.30
N GLU A 8 -18.85 3.01 -1.28
CA GLU A 8 -18.70 2.01 -0.23
C GLU A 8 -18.30 2.64 1.12
N GLU A 9 -17.48 3.69 1.09
CA GLU A 9 -17.15 4.47 2.28
C GLU A 9 -18.36 5.20 2.86
N GLN A 10 -19.20 5.81 2.01
CA GLN A 10 -20.38 6.56 2.45
C GLN A 10 -21.41 5.70 3.20
N ILE A 11 -21.46 4.39 2.92
CA ILE A 11 -22.38 3.46 3.56
C ILE A 11 -21.73 2.65 4.71
N ARG A 12 -20.41 2.80 4.93
CA ARG A 12 -19.69 2.02 5.95
C ARG A 12 -20.09 2.49 7.35
N ARG A 13 -20.24 1.55 8.29
CA ARG A 13 -20.55 1.86 9.69
C ARG A 13 -19.32 2.11 10.56
N GLY A 14 -18.16 1.67 10.11
CA GLY A 14 -16.88 1.87 10.77
C GLY A 14 -15.73 1.42 9.89
N ASP A 15 -14.52 1.79 10.28
CA ASP A 15 -13.29 1.45 9.57
C ASP A 15 -12.18 1.01 10.51
N MET A 16 -11.25 0.26 9.92
CA MET A 16 -10.06 -0.21 10.59
C MET A 16 -8.88 -0.04 9.65
N THR A 17 -7.87 0.68 10.13
CA THR A 17 -6.61 0.93 9.43
C THR A 17 -5.50 0.14 10.13
N ILE A 18 -4.73 -0.62 9.34
CA ILE A 18 -3.59 -1.41 9.82
C ILE A 18 -2.34 -0.97 9.06
N ALA A 19 -1.35 -0.46 9.78
CA ALA A 19 -0.05 -0.11 9.23
C ALA A 19 0.97 -1.21 9.55
N ILE A 20 1.61 -1.74 8.51
CA ILE A 20 2.60 -2.83 8.59
C ILE A 20 3.87 -2.39 7.87
N ILE A 21 5.04 -2.65 8.48
CA ILE A 21 6.35 -2.38 7.89
C ILE A 21 7.02 -3.70 7.43
N ASN A 22 7.95 -3.60 6.49
CA ASN A 22 8.68 -4.66 5.76
C ASN A 22 9.09 -5.94 6.55
N LEU A 23 9.18 -5.90 7.89
CA LEU A 23 9.42 -7.08 8.74
C LEU A 23 8.14 -7.78 9.21
N LYS A 24 6.99 -7.49 8.58
CA LYS A 24 5.64 -7.90 9.04
C LYS A 24 5.35 -7.42 10.46
N GLU A 25 6.05 -6.38 10.89
CA GLU A 25 5.86 -5.74 12.18
C GLU A 25 4.65 -4.81 12.10
N PHE A 26 3.72 -5.00 13.04
CA PHE A 26 2.58 -4.11 13.23
C PHE A 26 3.08 -2.81 13.83
N ARG A 27 2.81 -1.70 13.13
CA ARG A 27 3.15 -0.38 13.65
C ARG A 27 1.95 0.31 14.27
N VAL A 28 0.79 0.25 13.61
CA VAL A 28 -0.43 0.91 14.07
C VAL A 28 -1.63 0.06 13.71
N LEU A 29 -2.55 -0.09 14.65
CA LEU A 29 -3.92 -0.49 14.39
C LEU A 29 -4.83 0.59 14.94
N SER A 30 -5.65 1.18 14.07
CA SER A 30 -6.65 2.18 14.44
C SER A 30 -8.01 1.70 13.99
N LYS A 31 -8.97 1.68 14.91
CA LYS A 31 -10.37 1.40 14.61
C LYS A 31 -11.16 2.68 14.89
N ALA A 32 -11.87 3.18 13.88
CA ALA A 32 -12.72 4.36 14.02
C ALA A 32 -14.19 3.98 13.77
N GLY A 33 -15.05 4.42 14.69
CA GLY A 33 -16.50 4.21 14.63
C GLY A 33 -16.95 2.74 14.71
N GLY A 34 -18.24 2.56 14.40
CA GLY A 34 -18.84 1.27 14.08
C GLY A 34 -19.00 0.24 15.19
N ILE A 35 -19.33 -0.97 14.73
CA ILE A 35 -19.71 -2.13 15.53
C ILE A 35 -18.47 -2.70 16.25
N SER A 36 -18.67 -3.34 17.40
CA SER A 36 -17.60 -4.09 18.06
C SER A 36 -17.03 -5.15 17.11
N LEU A 37 -15.71 -5.29 17.05
CA LEU A 37 -15.03 -6.30 16.25
C LEU A 37 -14.50 -7.38 17.18
N GLU A 38 -14.80 -8.64 16.85
CA GLU A 38 -14.19 -9.78 17.51
C GLU A 38 -12.68 -9.80 17.26
N MET A 39 -11.93 -10.25 18.26
CA MET A 39 -10.46 -10.31 18.16
C MET A 39 -9.99 -11.23 17.03
N SER A 40 -10.74 -12.30 16.75
CA SER A 40 -10.49 -13.21 15.63
C SER A 40 -10.57 -12.49 14.27
N SER A 41 -11.53 -11.59 14.10
CA SER A 41 -11.67 -10.76 12.89
C SER A 41 -10.50 -9.80 12.73
N ILE A 42 -10.05 -9.18 13.83
CA ILE A 42 -8.87 -8.30 13.83
C ILE A 42 -7.63 -9.08 13.39
N ILE A 43 -7.38 -10.26 13.97
CA ILE A 43 -6.24 -11.11 13.61
C ILE A 43 -6.31 -11.54 12.14
N HIS A 44 -7.51 -11.88 11.65
CA HIS A 44 -7.70 -12.25 10.26
C HIS A 44 -7.36 -11.09 9.31
N CYS A 45 -7.89 -9.89 9.57
CA CYS A 45 -7.58 -8.68 8.79
C CYS A 45 -6.09 -8.34 8.84
N SER A 46 -5.44 -8.51 10.00
CA SER A 46 -4.01 -8.31 10.19
C SER A 46 -3.16 -9.25 9.31
N LYS A 47 -3.50 -10.54 9.25
CA LYS A 47 -2.83 -11.50 8.36
C LYS A 47 -3.04 -11.15 6.88
N LEU A 48 -4.26 -10.73 6.54
CA LEU A 48 -4.59 -10.33 5.17
C LEU A 48 -3.82 -9.07 4.76
N ALA A 49 -3.76 -8.05 5.62
CA ALA A 49 -2.93 -6.87 5.41
C ALA A 49 -1.46 -7.23 5.21
N ALA A 50 -0.90 -8.11 6.04
CA ALA A 50 0.50 -8.55 5.91
C ALA A 50 0.78 -9.20 4.54
N SER A 51 -0.18 -9.95 3.99
CA SER A 51 -0.05 -10.56 2.66
C SER A 51 -0.01 -9.55 1.50
N LYS A 52 -0.51 -8.33 1.72
CA LYS A 52 -0.56 -7.27 0.69
C LYS A 52 0.70 -6.40 0.67
N VAL A 53 1.48 -6.38 1.75
CA VAL A 53 2.69 -5.53 1.87
C VAL A 53 3.72 -5.90 0.81
N ASP A 54 4.05 -7.18 0.67
CA ASP A 54 5.11 -7.62 -0.25
C ASP A 54 4.80 -7.27 -1.72
N PRO A 55 3.61 -7.59 -2.28
CA PRO A 55 3.28 -7.19 -3.66
C PRO A 55 3.26 -5.68 -3.89
N ILE A 56 2.80 -4.89 -2.91
CA ILE A 56 2.78 -3.43 -3.02
C ILE A 56 4.22 -2.88 -3.02
N ARG A 57 5.08 -3.41 -2.15
CA ARG A 57 6.50 -3.05 -2.09
C ARG A 57 7.22 -3.36 -3.39
N GLU A 58 6.99 -4.54 -3.97
CA GLU A 58 7.55 -4.92 -5.27
C GLU A 58 7.13 -3.96 -6.38
N LYS A 59 5.84 -3.58 -6.41
CA LYS A 59 5.33 -2.58 -7.37
C LYS A 59 5.98 -1.21 -7.20
N ILE A 60 6.15 -0.74 -5.96
CA ILE A 60 6.84 0.52 -5.66
C ILE A 60 8.29 0.46 -6.14
N HIS A 61 9.00 -0.62 -5.82
CA HIS A 61 10.38 -0.82 -6.24
C HIS A 61 10.51 -0.86 -7.77
N ALA A 62 9.65 -1.61 -8.46
CA ALA A 62 9.62 -1.67 -9.92
C ALA A 62 9.34 -0.30 -10.55
N ALA A 63 8.42 0.49 -9.96
CA ALA A 63 8.13 1.84 -10.44
C ALA A 63 9.34 2.79 -10.30
N ILE A 64 10.06 2.71 -9.18
CA ILE A 64 11.29 3.50 -8.94
C ILE A 64 12.38 3.12 -9.94
N VAL A 65 12.62 1.82 -10.16
CA VAL A 65 13.61 1.34 -11.13
C VAL A 65 13.28 1.84 -12.54
N ASN A 66 12.02 1.69 -12.96
CA ASN A 66 11.57 2.17 -14.27
C ASN A 66 11.75 3.69 -14.42
N ALA A 67 11.41 4.47 -13.40
CA ALA A 67 11.60 5.93 -13.41
C ALA A 67 13.09 6.31 -13.59
N ASN A 68 13.99 5.66 -12.84
CA ASN A 68 15.42 5.91 -12.95
C ASN A 68 15.99 5.49 -14.32
N ASP A 69 15.48 4.40 -14.90
CA ASP A 69 15.91 3.96 -16.23
C ASP A 69 15.43 4.91 -17.33
N MET A 70 14.22 5.47 -17.20
CA MET A 70 13.74 6.51 -18.10
C MET A 70 14.60 7.78 -18.02
N GLU A 71 14.99 8.18 -16.81
CA GLU A 71 15.90 9.33 -16.60
C GLU A 71 17.26 9.11 -17.26
N LYS A 72 17.88 7.94 -17.07
CA LYS A 72 19.16 7.61 -17.72
C LYS A 72 19.06 7.66 -19.24
N ARG A 73 17.98 7.13 -19.81
CA ARG A 73 17.74 7.15 -21.27
C ARG A 73 17.61 8.58 -21.78
N PHE A 74 16.86 9.41 -21.09
CA PHE A 74 16.71 10.83 -21.42
C PHE A 74 18.06 11.54 -21.42
N ASN A 75 18.86 11.37 -20.35
CA ASN A 75 20.18 11.98 -20.23
C ASN A 75 21.16 11.50 -21.32
N THR A 76 21.07 10.23 -21.72
CA THR A 76 21.88 9.67 -22.82
C THR A 76 21.50 10.29 -24.16
N LEU A 77 20.20 10.46 -24.42
CA LEU A 77 19.72 11.09 -25.65
C LEU A 77 20.10 12.57 -25.75
N GLU A 78 20.06 13.31 -24.64
CA GLU A 78 20.53 14.70 -24.59
C GLU A 78 22.05 14.80 -24.80
N ALA A 79 22.83 13.87 -24.27
CA ALA A 79 24.27 13.82 -24.52
C ALA A 79 24.60 13.57 -26.00
N CYS A 80 23.85 12.69 -26.69
CA CYS A 80 24.03 12.42 -28.12
C CYS A 80 23.58 13.58 -29.04
N LYS A 81 22.71 14.48 -28.57
CA LYS A 81 22.29 15.67 -29.35
C LYS A 81 23.30 16.83 -29.28
N ASN A 82 24.15 16.84 -28.26
CA ASN A 82 25.12 17.91 -28.00
C ASN A 82 26.56 17.51 -28.37
N ALA A 83 26.75 16.37 -29.03
CA ALA A 83 28.02 15.84 -29.52
C ALA A 83 28.08 15.93 -31.05
#